data_AF-A0A2G5CKM2-F1
#
_entry.id   AF-A0A2G5CKM2-F1
#
_cell.length_a   1.000
_cell.length_b   1.000
_cell.length_c   1.000
_cell.angle_alpha   90.00
_cell.angle_beta   90.00
_cell.angle_gamma   90.00
#
_symmetry.space_group_name_H-M   'P 1'
#
loop_
_entity.id
_entity.type
_entity.pdbx_description
1 polymer ?
#
loop_
_entity_poly.entity_id
_entity_poly.type
_entity_poly.pdbx_seq_one_letter_code
_entity_poly.pdbx_strand_id
1 'polypeptide(L)'
;MAVSGSDLLVDPDMGINQMGLGKTLQAIAFLSYLKVRRMLPRPYLVLCPLSVVDGWISEVAKFCPELRVLRYVGDKEIRHGLRRTMCENVKKQSSTSHEQSDLPFDVLLTTYDIVLMDQDFLSQIPWHYVVIDEAQRLKNPSSVLYSVLE
;
A
#
# COMPACT_ATOMS: atom_id res chain seq x y z
N MET A 1 45.96 -6.12 28.75
CA MET A 1 45.88 -6.38 27.29
C MET A 1 45.30 -5.16 26.63
N ALA A 2 46.07 -4.51 25.77
CA ALA A 2 45.66 -3.38 24.96
C ALA A 2 45.43 -3.86 23.53
N VAL A 3 44.39 -3.36 22.85
CA VAL A 3 44.36 -3.14 21.40
C VAL A 3 43.60 -1.84 21.15
N SER A 4 44.29 -0.90 20.49
CA SER A 4 43.79 0.37 19.97
C SER A 4 42.99 0.13 18.69
N GLY A 5 41.90 0.89 18.49
CA GLY A 5 41.03 0.79 17.32
C GLY A 5 40.60 2.16 16.79
N SER A 6 41.55 3.09 16.68
CA SER A 6 41.43 4.22 15.76
C SER A 6 41.76 3.70 14.36
N ASP A 7 40.74 3.37 13.58
CA ASP A 7 40.69 3.38 12.10
C ASP A 7 39.49 2.54 11.63
N LEU A 8 38.28 3.06 11.81
CA LEU A 8 37.22 2.86 10.82
C LEU A 8 36.84 4.26 10.32
N LEU A 9 37.59 4.70 9.31
CA LEU A 9 37.15 5.73 8.38
C LEU A 9 35.77 5.29 7.87
N VAL A 10 34.74 6.01 8.30
CA VAL A 10 33.40 5.90 7.75
C VAL A 10 33.52 6.37 6.30
N ASP A 11 33.48 5.41 5.39
CA ASP A 11 33.56 5.62 3.95
C ASP A 11 32.39 6.53 3.53
N PRO A 12 32.64 7.72 2.93
CA PRO A 12 31.60 8.68 2.58
C PRO A 12 30.72 8.22 1.39
N ASP A 13 30.92 7.02 0.86
CA ASP A 13 30.11 6.43 -0.21
C ASP A 13 28.96 5.55 0.32
N MET A 14 28.38 5.94 1.47
CA MET A 14 27.09 5.45 1.99
C MET A 14 25.90 5.87 1.08
N GLY A 15 26.09 5.81 -0.23
CA GLY A 15 25.11 5.99 -1.30
C GLY A 15 24.48 4.67 -1.77
N ILE A 16 24.90 3.51 -1.24
CA ILE A 16 24.26 2.20 -1.45
C ILE A 16 23.06 2.05 -0.50
N ASN A 17 22.15 3.01 -0.54
CA ASN A 17 20.88 2.90 0.16
C ASN A 17 20.14 1.66 -0.36
N GLN A 18 19.94 0.67 0.51
CA GLN A 18 18.62 0.07 0.74
C GLN A 18 17.96 -0.79 -0.37
N MET A 19 18.48 -0.86 -1.58
CA MET A 19 17.90 -1.63 -2.70
C MET A 19 18.37 -3.09 -2.66
N GLY A 20 17.70 -3.94 -1.86
CA GLY A 20 17.99 -5.38 -1.84
C GLY A 20 17.62 -6.13 -0.56
N LEU A 21 17.27 -5.43 0.51
CA LEU A 21 16.92 -6.01 1.82
C LEU A 21 15.54 -6.70 1.87
N GLY A 22 14.79 -6.71 0.76
CA GLY A 22 13.48 -7.37 0.71
C GLY A 22 12.38 -6.66 1.50
N LYS A 23 12.46 -5.34 1.70
CA LYS A 23 11.41 -4.56 2.41
C LYS A 23 10.02 -4.76 1.80
N THR A 24 9.93 -4.75 0.48
CA THR A 24 8.69 -5.02 -0.26
C THR A 24 8.14 -6.41 0.10
N LEU A 25 8.97 -7.45 -0.02
CA LEU A 25 8.61 -8.81 0.38
C LEU A 25 8.20 -8.91 1.87
N GLN A 26 8.90 -8.23 2.77
CA GLN A 26 8.54 -8.19 4.20
C GLN A 26 7.16 -7.54 4.41
N ALA A 27 6.87 -6.44 3.72
CA ALA A 27 5.57 -5.80 3.78
C ALA A 27 4.47 -6.69 3.19
N ILE A 28 4.72 -7.37 2.06
CA ILE A 28 3.78 -8.33 1.46
C ILE A 28 3.50 -9.49 2.44
N ALA A 29 4.54 -10.06 3.05
CA ALA A 29 4.41 -11.13 4.04
C ALA A 29 3.59 -10.66 5.26
N PHE A 30 3.78 -9.42 5.71
CA PHE A 30 3.00 -8.83 6.79
C PHE A 30 1.51 -8.66 6.41
N LEU A 31 1.20 -8.11 5.22
CA LEU A 31 -0.17 -7.96 4.74
C LEU A 31 -0.86 -9.32 4.58
N SER A 32 -0.14 -10.32 4.06
CA SER A 32 -0.62 -11.71 3.95
C SER A 32 -0.93 -12.29 5.33
N TYR A 33 -0.02 -12.14 6.30
CA TYR A 33 -0.24 -12.57 7.68
C TYR A 33 -1.47 -11.92 8.30
N LEU A 34 -1.66 -10.61 8.09
CA LEU A 34 -2.83 -9.89 8.58
C LEU A 34 -4.12 -10.43 7.95
N LYS A 35 -4.14 -10.70 6.64
CA LYS A 35 -5.29 -11.29 5.94
C LYS A 35 -5.71 -12.63 6.55
N VAL A 36 -4.75 -13.50 6.89
CA VAL A 36 -5.03 -14.82 7.45
C VAL A 36 -5.48 -14.75 8.92
N ARG A 37 -4.96 -13.78 9.69
CA ARG A 37 -5.15 -13.72 11.15
C ARG A 37 -6.30 -12.82 11.61
N ARG A 38 -6.72 -11.83 10.80
CA ARG A 38 -7.74 -10.85 11.18
C ARG A 38 -9.14 -11.35 10.79
N MET A 39 -10.11 -11.09 11.66
CA MET A 39 -11.54 -11.36 11.42
C MET A 39 -12.31 -10.19 10.80
N LEU A 40 -11.65 -9.07 10.47
CA LEU A 40 -12.31 -7.89 9.90
C LEU A 40 -12.00 -7.78 8.39
N PRO A 41 -13.01 -7.67 7.52
CA PRO A 41 -12.85 -7.62 6.06
C PRO A 41 -12.52 -6.20 5.58
N ARG A 42 -11.48 -5.59 6.15
CA ARG A 42 -11.04 -4.24 5.78
C ARG A 42 -9.82 -4.32 4.86
N PRO A 43 -9.77 -3.53 3.77
CA PRO A 43 -8.67 -3.56 2.82
C PRO A 43 -7.44 -2.84 3.36
N TYR A 44 -6.32 -3.04 2.68
CA TYR A 44 -5.03 -2.38 2.94
C TYR A 44 -4.72 -1.37 1.83
N LEU A 45 -4.04 -0.29 2.19
CA LEU A 45 -3.56 0.71 1.24
C LEU A 45 -2.04 0.66 1.16
N VAL A 46 -1.50 0.68 -0.06
CA VAL A 46 -0.05 0.78 -0.30
C VAL A 46 0.20 2.04 -1.12
N LEU A 47 0.97 2.96 -0.55
CA LEU A 47 1.41 4.20 -1.18
C LEU A 47 2.85 4.05 -1.63
N CYS A 48 3.10 4.20 -2.92
CA CYS A 48 4.43 4.05 -3.48
C CYS A 48 4.66 4.98 -4.68
N PRO A 49 5.92 5.28 -5.05
CA PRO A 49 6.22 5.98 -6.29
C PRO A 49 5.65 5.24 -7.51
N LEU A 50 5.20 5.99 -8.53
CA LEU A 50 4.64 5.39 -9.76
C LEU A 50 5.59 4.37 -10.40
N SER A 51 6.90 4.63 -10.35
CA SER A 51 7.94 3.78 -10.93
C SER A 51 8.06 2.39 -10.31
N VAL A 52 7.54 2.17 -9.10
CA VAL A 52 7.65 0.88 -8.38
C VAL A 52 6.31 0.13 -8.29
N VAL A 53 5.21 0.72 -8.75
CA VAL A 53 3.87 0.11 -8.71
C VAL A 53 3.86 -1.27 -9.38
N ASP A 54 4.40 -1.38 -10.59
CA ASP A 54 4.40 -2.64 -11.34
C ASP A 54 5.36 -3.68 -10.72
N GLY A 55 6.41 -3.20 -10.03
CA GLY A 55 7.30 -4.04 -9.23
C GLY A 55 6.56 -4.68 -8.04
N TRP A 56 5.81 -3.88 -7.29
CA TRP A 56 4.96 -4.39 -6.21
C TRP A 56 3.94 -5.41 -6.70
N ILE A 57 3.24 -5.14 -7.81
CA ILE A 57 2.27 -6.08 -8.39
C ILE A 57 2.94 -7.41 -8.73
N SER A 58 4.12 -7.33 -9.35
CA SER A 58 4.90 -8.53 -9.71
C SER A 58 5.33 -9.32 -8.49
N GLU A 59 5.78 -8.67 -7.42
CA GLU A 59 6.15 -9.34 -6.17
C GLU A 59 4.93 -9.96 -5.47
N VAL A 60 3.79 -9.27 -5.40
CA VAL A 60 2.58 -9.85 -4.80
C VAL A 60 2.12 -11.07 -5.60
N ALA A 61 2.06 -10.97 -6.93
CA ALA A 61 1.67 -12.10 -7.78
C ALA A 61 2.62 -13.30 -7.61
N LYS A 62 3.91 -13.05 -7.39
CA LYS A 62 4.94 -14.08 -7.19
C LYS A 62 4.88 -14.73 -5.81
N PHE A 63 4.74 -13.94 -4.74
CA PHE A 63 4.95 -14.40 -3.37
C PHE A 63 3.65 -14.60 -2.59
N CYS A 64 2.57 -13.93 -2.97
CA CYS A 64 1.27 -14.03 -2.33
C CYS A 64 0.11 -13.84 -3.35
N PRO A 65 -0.08 -14.76 -4.29
CA PRO A 65 -1.09 -14.63 -5.35
C PRO A 65 -2.54 -14.59 -4.83
N GLU A 66 -2.77 -15.11 -3.62
CA GLU A 66 -4.07 -15.04 -2.94
C GLU A 66 -4.41 -13.63 -2.46
N LEU A 67 -3.45 -12.71 -2.41
CA LEU A 67 -3.68 -11.32 -2.02
C LEU A 67 -4.15 -10.53 -3.26
N ARG A 68 -5.44 -10.22 -3.31
CA ARG A 68 -6.08 -9.52 -4.44
C ARG A 68 -5.60 -8.07 -4.46
N VAL A 69 -4.78 -7.71 -5.44
CA VAL A 69 -4.26 -6.34 -5.61
C VAL A 69 -5.05 -5.58 -6.66
N LEU A 70 -5.50 -4.39 -6.30
CA LEU A 70 -6.02 -3.41 -7.25
C LEU A 70 -4.99 -2.32 -7.52
N ARG A 71 -4.61 -2.18 -8.80
CA ARG A 71 -3.81 -1.06 -9.30
C ARG A 71 -4.69 0.18 -9.50
N TYR A 72 -4.55 1.17 -8.63
CA TYR A 72 -5.30 2.43 -8.67
C TYR A 72 -4.40 3.59 -9.09
N VAL A 73 -4.01 3.58 -10.37
CA VAL A 73 -3.21 4.64 -11.01
C VAL A 73 -3.73 4.93 -12.42
N GLY A 74 -3.14 5.92 -13.09
CA GLY A 74 -3.53 6.36 -14.43
C GLY A 74 -4.45 7.57 -14.40
N ASP A 75 -5.01 7.92 -15.56
CA ASP A 75 -5.77 9.16 -15.75
C ASP A 75 -7.13 9.13 -15.04
N LYS A 76 -7.76 10.31 -14.93
CA LYS A 76 -8.99 10.52 -14.15
C LYS A 76 -10.12 9.60 -14.62
N GLU A 77 -10.22 9.37 -15.91
CA GLU A 77 -11.22 8.53 -16.56
C GLU A 77 -11.09 7.06 -16.13
N ILE A 78 -9.86 6.54 -16.09
CA ILE A 78 -9.54 5.18 -15.63
C ILE A 78 -9.97 5.04 -14.17
N ARG A 79 -9.53 5.98 -13.32
CA ARG A 79 -9.81 5.95 -11.89
C ARG A 79 -11.31 6.09 -11.61
N HIS A 80 -12.02 6.91 -12.38
CA HIS A 80 -13.48 7.05 -12.28
C HIS A 80 -14.21 5.74 -12.66
N GLY A 81 -13.73 5.03 -13.69
CA GLY A 81 -14.22 3.69 -14.05
C GLY A 81 -14.06 2.71 -12.89
N LEU A 82 -12.87 2.65 -12.28
CA LEU A 82 -12.61 1.78 -11.12
C LEU A 82 -13.53 2.09 -9.93
N ARG A 83 -13.75 3.36 -9.60
CA ARG A 83 -14.68 3.78 -8.53
C ARG A 83 -16.10 3.27 -8.79
N ARG A 84 -16.58 3.41 -10.03
CA ARG A 84 -17.93 2.95 -10.40
C ARG A 84 -18.08 1.45 -10.17
N THR A 85 -17.10 0.66 -10.62
CA THR A 85 -17.10 -0.80 -10.42
C THR A 85 -17.10 -1.18 -8.93
N MET A 86 -16.33 -0.47 -8.09
CA MET A 86 -16.36 -0.69 -6.64
C MET A 86 -17.73 -0.40 -6.03
N CYS A 87 -18.32 0.75 -6.34
CA CYS A 87 -19.64 1.14 -5.83
C CYS A 87 -20.75 0.19 -6.27
N GLU A 88 -20.70 -0.32 -7.50
CA GLU A 88 -21.67 -1.31 -8.01
C GLU A 88 -21.57 -2.64 -7.26
N ASN A 89 -20.36 -3.11 -6.97
CA ASN A 89 -20.16 -4.36 -6.23
C ASN A 89 -20.68 -4.26 -4.79
N VAL A 90 -20.46 -3.12 -4.12
CA VAL A 90 -21.00 -2.86 -2.77
C VAL A 90 -22.53 -2.87 -2.78
N LYS A 91 -23.17 -2.23 -3.77
CA LYS A 91 -24.64 -2.18 -3.89
C LYS A 91 -25.29 -3.52 -4.20
N LYS A 92 -24.63 -4.39 -4.97
CA LYS A 92 -25.14 -5.73 -5.28
C LYS A 92 -25.14 -6.60 -4.02
N GLN A 93 -24.09 -6.54 -3.21
CA GLN A 93 -23.96 -7.37 -2.02
C GLN A 93 -24.94 -6.95 -0.90
N SER A 94 -25.24 -5.67 -0.74
CA SER A 94 -26.20 -5.19 0.28
C SER A 94 -27.65 -5.69 0.09
N SER A 95 -27.98 -6.23 -1.09
CA SER A 95 -29.31 -6.79 -1.38
C SER A 95 -29.48 -8.26 -0.99
N THR A 96 -28.40 -8.92 -0.55
CA THR A 96 -28.36 -10.35 -0.22
C THR A 96 -27.57 -10.55 1.07
N SER A 97 -28.29 -10.55 2.21
CA SER A 97 -27.83 -10.85 3.57
C SER A 97 -26.78 -9.91 4.21
N HIS A 98 -26.84 -9.80 5.53
CA HIS A 98 -26.08 -8.91 6.43
C HIS A 98 -24.56 -9.15 6.50
N GLU A 99 -23.95 -9.73 5.47
CA GLU A 99 -22.50 -9.95 5.45
C GLU A 99 -21.79 -8.73 4.86
N GLN A 100 -20.73 -8.31 5.53
CA GLN A 100 -19.95 -7.12 5.24
C GLN A 100 -19.60 -7.00 3.75
N SER A 101 -19.74 -5.80 3.20
CA SER A 101 -19.43 -5.49 1.80
C SER A 101 -17.99 -5.89 1.49
N ASP A 102 -17.83 -7.02 0.83
CA ASP A 102 -16.56 -7.60 0.45
C ASP A 102 -16.07 -6.83 -0.77
N LEU A 103 -15.12 -5.92 -0.54
CA LEU A 103 -14.47 -5.19 -1.62
C LEU A 103 -13.80 -6.21 -2.57
N PRO A 104 -13.73 -5.91 -3.89
CA PRO A 104 -13.17 -6.86 -4.86
C PRO A 104 -11.64 -7.02 -4.75
N PHE A 105 -11.00 -6.37 -3.77
CA PHE A 105 -9.57 -6.36 -3.55
C PHE A 105 -9.25 -6.40 -2.06
N ASP A 106 -8.06 -6.91 -1.73
CA ASP A 106 -7.51 -6.87 -0.39
C ASP A 106 -6.53 -5.70 -0.23
N VAL A 107 -5.80 -5.35 -1.30
CA VAL A 107 -4.83 -4.25 -1.31
C VAL A 107 -5.13 -3.29 -2.45
N LEU A 108 -5.21 -2.00 -2.18
CA LEU A 108 -5.19 -0.95 -3.19
C LEU A 108 -3.79 -0.36 -3.27
N LEU A 109 -3.19 -0.39 -4.47
CA LEU A 109 -1.90 0.23 -4.76
C LEU A 109 -2.10 1.55 -5.49
N THR A 110 -1.55 2.63 -4.93
CA THR A 110 -1.62 3.95 -5.54
C THR A 110 -0.41 4.82 -5.20
N THR A 111 -0.40 6.04 -5.71
CA THR A 111 0.66 7.02 -5.47
C THR A 111 0.19 8.11 -4.51
N TYR A 112 1.16 8.81 -3.93
CA TYR A 112 0.91 9.95 -3.05
C TYR A 112 0.07 11.04 -3.71
N ASP A 113 0.37 11.38 -4.96
CA ASP A 113 -0.34 12.43 -5.69
C ASP A 113 -1.82 12.04 -5.90
N ILE A 114 -2.08 10.76 -6.21
CA ILE A 114 -3.46 10.29 -6.42
C ILE A 114 -4.24 10.28 -5.12
N VAL A 115 -3.62 9.95 -3.99
CA VAL A 115 -4.28 10.06 -2.68
C VAL A 115 -4.78 11.47 -2.43
N LEU A 116 -3.96 12.48 -2.71
CA LEU A 116 -4.34 13.88 -2.51
C LEU A 116 -5.42 14.31 -3.52
N MET A 117 -5.35 13.86 -4.77
CA MET A 117 -6.34 14.19 -5.79
C MET A 117 -7.70 13.53 -5.56
N ASP A 118 -7.70 12.32 -5.01
CA ASP A 118 -8.87 11.46 -4.87
C ASP A 118 -9.23 11.22 -3.40
N GLN A 119 -8.79 12.10 -2.50
CA GLN A 119 -8.96 12.02 -1.05
C GLN A 119 -10.41 11.73 -0.67
N ASP A 120 -11.36 12.49 -1.24
CA ASP A 120 -12.79 12.35 -0.94
C ASP A 120 -13.32 10.95 -1.18
N PHE A 121 -12.77 10.23 -2.17
CA PHE A 121 -13.17 8.85 -2.45
C PHE A 121 -12.43 7.87 -1.54
N LEU A 122 -11.12 8.04 -1.39
CA LEU A 122 -10.28 7.10 -0.65
C LEU A 122 -10.56 7.13 0.86
N SER A 123 -10.97 8.26 1.43
CA SER A 123 -11.38 8.38 2.85
C SER A 123 -12.68 7.63 3.16
N GLN A 124 -13.51 7.35 2.16
CA GLN A 124 -14.75 6.56 2.35
C GLN A 124 -14.46 5.07 2.57
N ILE A 125 -13.24 4.60 2.29
CA ILE A 125 -12.86 3.20 2.44
C ILE A 125 -12.28 3.01 3.86
N PRO A 126 -12.81 2.09 4.68
CA PRO A 126 -12.33 1.87 6.04
C PRO A 126 -11.04 1.04 6.02
N TRP A 127 -9.90 1.68 5.74
CA TRP A 127 -8.60 1.00 5.65
C TRP A 127 -8.21 0.34 6.98
N HIS A 128 -7.65 -0.87 6.88
CA HIS A 128 -7.12 -1.59 8.04
C HIS A 128 -5.67 -1.20 8.33
N TYR A 129 -4.89 -0.97 7.28
CA TYR A 129 -3.49 -0.65 7.38
C TYR A 129 -3.04 0.15 6.15
N VAL A 130 -2.07 1.05 6.35
CA VAL A 130 -1.43 1.81 5.29
C VAL A 130 0.06 1.50 5.29
N VAL A 131 0.59 1.09 4.15
CA VAL A 131 2.02 0.92 3.90
C VAL A 131 2.49 2.11 3.07
N ILE A 132 3.58 2.74 3.51
CA ILE A 132 4.18 3.90 2.86
C ILE A 132 5.58 3.49 2.39
N ASP A 133 5.72 3.28 1.08
CA ASP A 133 6.98 2.93 0.45
C ASP A 133 7.75 4.20 0.04
N GLU A 134 9.06 4.21 0.26
CA GLU A 134 9.89 5.40 0.09
C GLU A 134 9.39 6.60 0.92
N ALA A 135 8.95 6.36 2.16
CA ALA A 135 8.37 7.36 3.07
C ALA A 135 9.25 8.62 3.26
N GLN A 136 10.57 8.48 3.12
CA GLN A 136 11.51 9.61 3.15
C GLN A 136 11.24 10.68 2.08
N ARG A 137 10.51 10.35 1.00
CA ARG A 137 10.11 11.29 -0.05
C ARG A 137 8.94 12.18 0.36
N LEU A 138 8.21 11.81 1.42
CA LEU A 138 7.10 12.59 1.92
C LEU A 138 7.58 13.76 2.77
N LYS A 139 7.24 14.97 2.34
CA LYS A 139 7.48 16.18 3.14
C LYS A 139 6.57 16.26 4.37
N ASN A 140 5.35 15.72 4.28
CA ASN A 140 4.39 15.70 5.38
C ASN A 140 3.57 14.40 5.39
N PRO A 141 4.10 13.31 5.99
CA PRO A 141 3.41 12.04 6.07
C PRO A 141 2.09 12.11 6.83
N SER A 142 2.02 12.92 7.89
CA SER A 142 0.82 13.07 8.71
C SER A 142 -0.36 13.60 7.92
N SER A 143 -0.13 14.52 6.98
CA SER A 143 -1.20 15.05 6.12
C SER A 143 -1.81 13.96 5.22
N VAL A 144 -0.98 13.08 4.67
CA VAL A 144 -1.44 11.98 3.82
C VAL A 144 -2.20 10.94 4.65
N LEU A 145 -1.69 10.62 5.84
CA LEU A 145 -2.39 9.71 6.74
C LEU A 145 -3.74 10.28 7.17
N TYR A 146 -3.81 11.55 7.56
CA TYR A 146 -5.06 12.22 7.92
C TYR A 146 -6.07 12.22 6.77
N SER A 147 -5.61 12.43 5.53
CA SER A 147 -6.52 12.41 4.38
C SER A 147 -7.23 11.08 4.13
N VAL A 148 -6.69 9.98 4.66
CA VAL A 148 -7.19 8.63 4.33
C VAL A 148 -7.64 7.83 5.55
N LEU A 149 -7.20 8.19 6.75
CA LEU A 149 -7.50 7.48 8.00
C LEU A 149 -8.49 8.20 8.92
N GLU A 150 -8.81 9.46 8.67
CA GLU A 150 -9.89 10.21 9.33
C GLU A 150 -11.04 10.53 8.37
#